data_AF-A0A2U8DVW8-F1
#
_entry.id   AF-A0A2U8DVW8-F1
#
_cell.length_a   1.000
_cell.length_b   1.000
_cell.length_c   1.000
_cell.angle_alpha   90.00
_cell.angle_beta   90.00
_cell.angle_gamma   90.00
#
_symmetry.space_group_name_H-M   'P 1'
#
loop_
_entity.id
_entity.type
_entity.pdbx_description
1 polymer ?
#
loop_
_entity_poly.entity_id
_entity_poly.type
_entity_poly.pdbx_seq_one_letter_code
_entity_poly.pdbx_strand_id
1 'polypeptide(L)'
;MYILRASQYSKSDSVKYALKYALNPNKKYRYFPLIENNSGDCSNFVSQCLYAGGAPMIFNSKNPWWYNNINQSLSWTLAHSLYWYLKINTELNLPGCKGVETTDINSLKLGDLIFYENSKKIIFHSAIITGFSQNKPLISQHSREALNISYLKTWKSPKYHFLKIHL
;
A
#
# COMPACT_ATOMS: atom_id res chain seq x y z
N MET A 1 12.74 -10.51 25.71
CA MET A 1 12.43 -11.61 24.76
C MET A 1 11.09 -11.27 24.11
N TYR A 2 11.09 -10.66 22.91
CA TYR A 2 9.83 -10.33 22.23
C TYR A 2 9.31 -11.60 21.58
N ILE A 3 8.17 -12.10 22.07
CA ILE A 3 7.44 -13.19 21.44
C ILE A 3 6.88 -12.62 20.14
N LEU A 4 7.56 -12.87 19.03
CA LEU A 4 6.99 -12.74 17.69
C LEU A 4 5.93 -13.84 17.58
N ARG A 5 4.69 -13.55 17.99
CA ARG A 5 3.56 -14.27 17.39
C ARG A 5 3.67 -13.94 15.91
N ALA A 6 4.08 -14.91 15.10
CA ALA A 6 3.91 -14.84 13.66
C ALA A 6 2.40 -14.81 13.40
N SER A 7 1.77 -13.64 13.55
CA SER A 7 0.43 -13.43 13.02
C SER A 7 0.58 -13.54 11.52
N GLN A 8 0.10 -14.64 10.96
CA GLN A 8 0.05 -14.83 9.52
C GLN A 8 -0.65 -13.61 8.91
N TYR A 9 0.00 -12.98 7.93
CA TYR A 9 -0.55 -11.80 7.28
C TYR A 9 -1.90 -12.13 6.62
N SER A 10 -2.92 -11.35 6.95
CA SER A 10 -4.31 -11.52 6.53
C SER A 10 -4.69 -10.45 5.52
N LYS A 11 -4.70 -10.81 4.23
CA LYS A 11 -5.18 -9.90 3.17
C LYS A 11 -6.63 -9.46 3.40
N SER A 12 -7.45 -10.33 3.96
CA SER A 12 -8.86 -10.01 4.22
C SER A 12 -8.99 -8.92 5.27
N ASP A 13 -8.14 -8.89 6.29
CA ASP A 13 -8.14 -7.83 7.31
C ASP A 13 -7.57 -6.51 6.78
N SER A 14 -6.55 -6.56 5.90
CA SER A 14 -6.11 -5.39 5.14
C SER A 14 -7.25 -4.77 4.32
N VAL A 15 -8.04 -5.61 3.64
CA VAL A 15 -9.18 -5.17 2.82
C VAL A 15 -10.32 -4.64 3.68
N LYS A 16 -10.66 -5.30 4.80
CA LYS A 16 -11.66 -4.79 5.75
C LYS A 16 -11.27 -3.42 6.28
N TYR A 17 -10.00 -3.21 6.62
CA TYR A 17 -9.49 -1.91 7.04
C TYR A 17 -9.66 -0.88 5.93
N ALA A 18 -9.26 -1.22 4.70
CA ALA A 18 -9.38 -0.34 3.56
C ALA A 18 -10.83 0.09 3.33
N LEU A 19 -11.77 -0.87 3.26
CA LEU A 19 -13.19 -0.60 3.05
C LEU A 19 -13.78 0.29 4.16
N LYS A 20 -13.33 0.13 5.41
CA LYS A 20 -13.78 0.93 6.55
C LYS A 20 -13.29 2.38 6.49
N TYR A 21 -12.04 2.60 6.11
CA TYR A 21 -11.38 3.90 6.26
C TYR A 21 -11.12 4.64 4.93
N ALA A 22 -11.45 4.06 3.78
CA ALA A 22 -11.23 4.68 2.46
C ALA A 22 -11.85 6.08 2.33
N LEU A 23 -13.07 6.27 2.84
CA LEU A 23 -13.81 7.54 2.77
C LEU A 23 -13.54 8.46 3.96
N ASN A 24 -13.15 7.90 5.10
CA ASN A 24 -12.97 8.62 6.36
C ASN A 24 -11.64 8.19 6.99
N PRO A 25 -10.59 9.01 6.93
CA PRO A 25 -9.28 8.66 7.47
C PRO A 25 -9.32 8.26 8.95
N ASN A 26 -8.54 7.24 9.30
CA ASN A 26 -8.47 6.76 10.67
C ASN A 26 -7.71 7.76 11.55
N LYS A 27 -8.41 8.40 12.49
CA LYS A 27 -7.87 9.39 13.43
C LYS A 27 -6.72 8.89 14.32
N LYS A 28 -6.47 7.58 14.39
CA LYS A 28 -5.29 7.02 15.07
C LYS A 28 -3.97 7.31 14.36
N TYR A 29 -4.01 7.65 13.09
CA TYR A 29 -2.84 7.96 12.28
C TYR A 29 -2.87 9.42 11.86
N ARG A 30 -1.68 10.01 11.73
CA ARG A 30 -1.51 11.30 11.09
C ARG A 30 -2.04 11.21 9.66
N TYR A 31 -2.91 12.16 9.29
CA TYR A 31 -3.41 12.33 7.93
C TYR A 31 -2.55 13.35 7.18
N PHE A 32 -2.25 13.06 5.91
CA PHE A 32 -1.45 13.94 5.04
C PHE A 32 -2.34 14.55 3.94
N PRO A 33 -3.03 15.67 4.20
CA PRO A 33 -4.02 16.21 3.27
C PRO A 33 -3.43 16.46 1.88
N LEU A 34 -4.27 16.30 0.86
CA LEU A 34 -3.92 16.64 -0.52
C LEU A 34 -3.66 18.15 -0.61
N ILE A 35 -2.43 18.52 -0.97
CA ILE A 35 -2.04 19.89 -1.25
C ILE A 35 -1.72 19.97 -2.73
N GLU A 36 -2.48 20.80 -3.44
CA GLU A 36 -2.50 20.86 -4.91
C GLU A 36 -2.83 19.48 -5.52
N ASN A 37 -1.81 18.70 -5.85
CA ASN A 37 -1.91 17.35 -6.39
C ASN A 37 -0.98 16.35 -5.69
N ASN A 38 -0.36 16.74 -4.58
CA ASN A 38 0.58 15.92 -3.84
C ASN A 38 0.05 15.60 -2.44
N SER A 39 0.20 14.34 -2.04
CA SER A 39 -0.17 13.86 -0.72
C SER A 39 0.74 12.71 -0.34
N GLY A 40 1.11 12.63 0.94
CA GLY A 40 1.74 11.44 1.52
C GLY A 40 0.73 10.39 1.96
N ASP A 41 -0.57 10.65 1.81
CA ASP A 41 -1.60 9.84 2.46
C ASP A 41 -1.96 8.57 1.69
N CYS A 42 -1.72 8.55 0.38
CA CYS A 42 -1.93 7.34 -0.43
C CYS A 42 -1.20 6.13 0.16
N SER A 43 0.11 6.27 0.40
CA SER A 43 0.95 5.22 0.96
C SER A 43 0.79 5.10 2.46
N ASN A 44 0.49 6.20 3.17
CA ASN A 44 0.12 6.12 4.59
C ASN A 44 -1.08 5.20 4.79
N PHE A 45 -2.13 5.38 3.98
CA PHE A 45 -3.34 4.56 3.98
C PHE A 45 -3.05 3.10 3.62
N VAL A 46 -2.31 2.86 2.54
CA VAL A 46 -1.91 1.49 2.16
C VAL A 46 -1.09 0.84 3.28
N SER A 47 -0.16 1.57 3.89
CA SER A 47 0.64 1.05 5.01
C SER A 47 -0.22 0.71 6.22
N GLN A 48 -1.23 1.53 6.54
CA GLN A 48 -2.21 1.21 7.57
C GLN A 48 -3.02 -0.05 7.23
N CYS A 49 -3.38 -0.26 5.96
CA CYS A 49 -4.06 -1.48 5.52
C CYS A 49 -3.14 -2.70 5.73
N LEU A 50 -1.89 -2.63 5.30
CA LEU A 50 -0.91 -3.71 5.49
C LEU A 50 -0.71 -4.03 6.98
N TYR A 51 -0.58 -3.00 7.82
CA TYR A 51 -0.42 -3.16 9.26
C TYR A 51 -1.67 -3.76 9.92
N ALA A 52 -2.86 -3.35 9.51
CA ALA A 52 -4.13 -3.94 9.97
C ALA A 52 -4.28 -5.41 9.53
N GLY A 53 -3.66 -5.80 8.42
CA GLY A 53 -3.49 -7.20 8.01
C GLY A 53 -2.48 -7.99 8.83
N GLY A 54 -1.79 -7.38 9.81
CA GLY A 54 -0.83 -8.06 10.67
C GLY A 54 0.62 -8.07 10.14
N ALA A 55 0.94 -7.24 9.14
CA ALA A 55 2.33 -7.08 8.73
C ALA A 55 3.16 -6.45 9.87
N PRO A 56 4.29 -7.06 10.28
CA PRO A 56 5.10 -6.51 11.36
C PRO A 56 5.81 -5.24 10.91
N MET A 57 5.80 -4.21 11.74
CA MET A 57 6.63 -3.02 11.53
C MET A 57 8.12 -3.39 11.68
N ILE A 58 8.94 -2.83 10.80
CA ILE A 58 10.38 -3.07 10.73
C ILE A 58 11.11 -1.77 11.06
N PHE A 59 11.75 -1.72 12.22
CA PHE A 59 12.43 -0.50 12.72
C PHE A 59 13.94 -0.46 12.40
N ASN A 60 14.49 -1.51 11.77
CA ASN A 60 15.92 -1.56 11.47
C ASN A 60 16.31 -0.55 10.38
N SER A 61 17.60 -0.22 10.31
CA SER A 61 18.14 0.75 9.35
C SER A 61 18.25 0.23 7.92
N LYS A 62 18.19 -1.09 7.68
CA LYS A 62 18.46 -1.69 6.37
C LYS A 62 17.30 -1.49 5.39
N ASN A 63 16.07 -1.76 5.83
CA ASN A 63 14.86 -1.54 5.04
C ASN A 63 13.68 -1.22 5.97
N PRO A 64 13.66 -0.02 6.59
CA PRO A 64 12.66 0.33 7.59
C PRO A 64 11.26 0.41 6.97
N TRP A 65 10.24 0.06 7.74
CA TRP A 65 8.81 0.31 7.48
C TRP A 65 8.06 0.36 8.81
N TRP A 66 7.74 1.56 9.29
CA TRP A 66 7.16 1.74 10.62
C TRP A 66 6.47 3.10 10.80
N TYR A 67 5.59 3.15 11.80
CA TYR A 67 4.90 4.36 12.28
C TYR A 67 4.75 4.29 13.79
N ASN A 68 5.00 5.39 14.52
CA ASN A 68 4.93 5.42 15.99
C ASN A 68 4.12 6.60 16.56
N ASN A 69 3.07 7.04 15.86
CA ASN A 69 2.22 8.20 16.18
C ASN A 69 2.91 9.57 16.05
N ILE A 70 4.21 9.64 16.34
CA ILE A 70 5.01 10.87 16.29
C ILE A 70 5.71 10.99 14.93
N ASN A 71 6.35 9.90 14.50
CA ASN A 71 7.18 9.79 13.32
C ASN A 71 6.88 8.52 12.54
N GLN A 72 7.53 8.42 11.38
CA GLN A 72 7.37 7.31 10.44
C GLN A 72 8.62 7.15 9.58
N SER A 73 8.78 5.97 8.99
CA SER A 73 9.76 5.78 7.91
C SER A 73 9.26 6.39 6.60
N LEU A 74 10.18 6.71 5.68
CA LEU A 74 9.81 7.18 4.33
C LEU A 74 8.95 6.16 3.58
N SER A 75 9.26 4.87 3.74
CA SER A 75 8.48 3.76 3.16
C SER A 75 7.06 3.64 3.72
N TRP A 76 6.73 4.25 4.86
CA TRP A 76 5.37 4.25 5.36
C TRP A 76 4.49 5.25 4.59
N THR A 77 5.03 6.40 4.18
CA THR A 77 4.24 7.51 3.59
C THR A 77 4.56 7.86 2.14
N LEU A 78 5.70 7.42 1.59
CA LEU A 78 6.07 7.73 0.21
C LEU A 78 5.87 6.52 -0.69
N ALA A 79 5.11 6.68 -1.79
CA ALA A 79 4.80 5.60 -2.72
C ALA A 79 6.05 4.94 -3.31
N HIS A 80 7.04 5.74 -3.69
CA HIS A 80 8.32 5.25 -4.18
C HIS A 80 9.04 4.36 -3.17
N SER A 81 9.14 4.83 -1.93
CA SER A 81 9.83 4.11 -0.87
C SER A 81 9.07 2.85 -0.44
N LEU A 82 7.72 2.88 -0.40
CA LEU A 82 6.91 1.71 -0.10
C LEU A 82 7.05 0.62 -1.18
N TYR A 83 6.99 1.01 -2.45
CA TYR A 83 7.16 0.09 -3.57
C TYR A 83 8.51 -0.65 -3.49
N TRP A 84 9.61 0.08 -3.31
CA TRP A 84 10.92 -0.54 -3.19
C TRP A 84 11.09 -1.33 -1.90
N TYR A 85 10.51 -0.89 -0.77
CA TYR A 85 10.50 -1.67 0.47
C TYR A 85 9.96 -3.08 0.22
N LEU A 86 8.79 -3.19 -0.45
CA LEU A 86 8.14 -4.47 -0.74
C LEU A 86 8.96 -5.34 -1.70
N LYS A 87 9.52 -4.75 -2.77
CA LYS A 87 10.32 -5.48 -3.76
C LYS A 87 11.64 -5.96 -3.18
N ILE A 88 12.36 -5.11 -2.45
CA ILE A 88 13.63 -5.47 -1.81
C ILE A 88 13.40 -6.56 -0.76
N ASN A 89 12.30 -6.48 -0.01
CA ASN A 89 11.95 -7.54 0.94
C ASN A 89 11.72 -8.90 0.26
N THR A 90 11.09 -8.91 -0.91
CA THR A 90 10.93 -10.13 -1.72
C THR A 90 12.28 -10.65 -2.21
N GLU A 91 13.06 -9.78 -2.87
CA GLU A 91 14.31 -10.13 -3.53
C GLU A 91 15.36 -10.66 -2.55
N LEU A 92 15.49 -10.02 -1.40
CA LEU A 92 16.48 -10.36 -0.38
C LEU A 92 15.91 -11.25 0.73
N ASN A 93 14.66 -11.73 0.59
CA ASN A 93 13.94 -12.51 1.59
C ASN A 93 14.00 -11.92 3.01
N LEU A 94 13.78 -10.61 3.14
CA LEU A 94 13.85 -9.91 4.42
C LEU A 94 12.56 -10.11 5.24
N PRO A 95 12.60 -9.95 6.57
CA PRO A 95 11.40 -9.97 7.39
C PRO A 95 10.44 -8.81 7.06
N GLY A 96 9.14 -9.04 7.28
CA GLY A 96 8.09 -8.05 6.98
C GLY A 96 7.45 -8.26 5.62
N CYS A 97 6.52 -7.37 5.30
CA CYS A 97 5.67 -7.48 4.11
C CYS A 97 6.50 -7.47 2.82
N LYS A 98 6.10 -8.31 1.86
CA LYS A 98 6.74 -8.53 0.57
C LYS A 98 5.77 -8.27 -0.56
N GLY A 99 6.29 -8.01 -1.75
CA GLY A 99 5.51 -7.81 -2.96
C GLY A 99 6.17 -8.43 -4.18
N VAL A 100 5.46 -9.31 -4.89
CA VAL A 100 5.89 -9.85 -6.18
C VAL A 100 5.14 -9.11 -7.28
N GLU A 101 5.89 -8.49 -8.19
CA GLU A 101 5.31 -7.77 -9.31
C GLU A 101 4.74 -8.75 -10.35
N THR A 102 3.58 -8.42 -10.93
CA THR A 102 2.97 -9.21 -11.99
C THR A 102 2.41 -8.31 -13.10
N THR A 103 2.45 -8.82 -14.33
CA THR A 103 1.78 -8.23 -15.49
C THR A 103 0.41 -8.86 -15.75
N ASP A 104 0.10 -9.99 -15.10
CA ASP A 104 -1.17 -10.69 -15.26
C ASP A 104 -2.22 -10.14 -14.28
N ILE A 105 -3.04 -9.22 -14.80
CA ILE A 105 -4.15 -8.58 -14.07
C ILE A 105 -5.17 -9.62 -13.57
N ASN A 106 -5.38 -10.71 -14.29
CA ASN A 106 -6.35 -11.74 -13.89
C ASN A 106 -5.87 -12.56 -12.68
N SER A 107 -4.56 -12.53 -12.39
CA SER A 107 -3.98 -13.21 -11.24
C SER A 107 -4.11 -12.44 -9.92
N LEU A 108 -4.58 -11.18 -9.97
CA LEU A 108 -4.69 -10.29 -8.82
C LEU A 108 -5.79 -10.73 -7.87
N LYS A 109 -5.60 -10.43 -6.60
CA LYS A 109 -6.53 -10.75 -5.52
C LYS A 109 -6.80 -9.52 -4.66
N LEU A 110 -7.88 -9.59 -3.88
CA LEU A 110 -8.15 -8.59 -2.85
C LEU A 110 -6.95 -8.47 -1.91
N GLY A 111 -6.56 -7.23 -1.59
CA GLY A 111 -5.41 -6.92 -0.75
C GLY A 111 -4.07 -6.86 -1.49
N ASP A 112 -4.05 -7.16 -2.80
CA ASP A 112 -2.91 -6.81 -3.65
C ASP A 112 -2.89 -5.30 -3.90
N LEU A 113 -1.73 -4.77 -4.30
CA LEU A 113 -1.50 -3.34 -4.43
C LEU A 113 -1.28 -2.93 -5.88
N ILE A 114 -1.59 -1.68 -6.16
CA ILE A 114 -1.28 -1.02 -7.43
C ILE A 114 -0.43 0.20 -7.12
N PHE A 115 0.69 0.32 -7.81
CA PHE A 115 1.55 1.50 -7.81
C PHE A 115 1.54 2.16 -9.18
N TYR A 116 1.66 3.48 -9.19
CA TYR A 116 1.58 4.29 -10.41
C TYR A 116 2.91 5.00 -10.63
N GLU A 117 3.49 4.84 -11.81
CA GLU A 117 4.74 5.47 -12.25
C GLU A 117 4.44 6.59 -13.23
N ASN A 118 5.08 7.75 -13.06
CA ASN A 118 4.96 8.87 -13.99
C ASN A 118 5.99 8.78 -15.14
N SER A 119 5.94 9.71 -16.09
CA SER A 119 6.87 9.77 -17.23
C SER A 119 8.34 9.96 -16.85
N LYS A 120 8.64 10.39 -15.62
CA LYS A 120 10.00 10.50 -15.07
C LYS A 120 10.47 9.22 -14.38
N LYS A 121 9.74 8.10 -14.52
CA LYS A 121 9.98 6.80 -13.88
C LYS A 121 9.90 6.84 -12.35
N ILE A 122 9.14 7.80 -11.80
CA ILE A 122 8.94 7.91 -10.36
C ILE A 122 7.59 7.29 -10.01
N ILE A 123 7.63 6.24 -9.17
CA ILE A 123 6.45 5.75 -8.46
C ILE A 123 5.92 6.86 -7.53
N PHE A 124 4.74 7.38 -7.82
CA PHE A 124 4.21 8.58 -7.16
C PHE A 124 2.89 8.35 -6.43
N HIS A 125 2.21 7.23 -6.69
CA HIS A 125 0.93 6.92 -6.06
C HIS A 125 0.81 5.43 -5.76
N SER A 126 0.02 5.11 -4.74
CA SER A 126 -0.28 3.74 -4.32
C SER A 126 -1.76 3.58 -3.98
N ALA A 127 -2.29 2.37 -4.20
CA ALA A 127 -3.65 2.00 -3.88
C ALA A 127 -3.76 0.50 -3.55
N ILE A 128 -4.81 0.10 -2.86
CA ILE A 128 -5.11 -1.29 -2.51
C ILE A 128 -6.33 -1.79 -3.29
N ILE A 129 -6.26 -3.02 -3.81
CA ILE A 129 -7.38 -3.67 -4.49
C ILE A 129 -8.39 -4.15 -3.45
N THR A 130 -9.61 -3.63 -3.52
CA THR A 130 -10.70 -3.88 -2.56
C THR A 130 -11.94 -4.48 -3.20
N GLY A 131 -11.97 -4.62 -4.52
CA GLY A 131 -13.07 -5.26 -5.24
C GLY A 131 -12.67 -5.63 -6.67
N PHE A 132 -13.61 -6.25 -7.37
CA PHE A 132 -13.52 -6.49 -8.81
C PHE A 132 -14.88 -6.21 -9.45
N SER A 133 -14.88 -5.66 -10.65
CA SER A 133 -16.08 -5.53 -11.49
C SER A 133 -15.72 -5.95 -12.90
N GLN A 134 -16.45 -6.91 -13.47
CA GLN A 134 -16.18 -7.49 -14.80
C GLN A 134 -14.70 -7.90 -14.95
N ASN A 135 -14.15 -8.61 -13.95
CA ASN A 135 -12.74 -9.02 -13.86
C ASN A 135 -11.70 -7.89 -13.83
N LYS A 136 -12.12 -6.62 -13.73
CA LYS A 136 -11.22 -5.48 -13.56
C LYS A 136 -11.08 -5.11 -12.09
N PRO A 137 -9.86 -4.85 -11.58
CA PRO A 137 -9.66 -4.42 -10.21
C PRO A 137 -10.41 -3.12 -9.88
N LEU A 138 -11.03 -3.09 -8.71
CA LEU A 138 -11.48 -1.87 -8.04
C LEU A 138 -10.54 -1.58 -6.88
N ILE A 139 -10.20 -0.31 -6.70
CA ILE A 139 -9.27 0.13 -5.68
C ILE A 139 -9.90 1.06 -4.67
N SER A 140 -9.30 1.08 -3.49
CA SER A 140 -9.50 2.13 -2.48
C SER A 140 -8.19 2.87 -2.22
N GLN A 141 -8.28 4.17 -1.93
CA GLN A 141 -7.11 5.05 -1.79
C GLN A 141 -7.40 6.32 -0.97
N HIS A 142 -6.37 6.92 -0.38
CA HIS A 142 -6.39 8.28 0.15
C HIS A 142 -5.71 9.25 -0.81
N SER A 143 -6.40 9.50 -1.92
CA SER A 143 -6.19 10.64 -2.79
C SER A 143 -7.56 11.03 -3.29
N ARG A 144 -8.14 12.03 -2.63
CA ARG A 144 -9.58 12.34 -2.69
C ARG A 144 -10.46 11.22 -2.12
N GLU A 145 -9.97 10.51 -1.10
CA GLU A 145 -10.73 9.58 -0.22
C GLU A 145 -11.74 8.73 -1.01
N ALA A 146 -11.24 7.73 -1.73
CA ALA A 146 -12.04 6.99 -2.70
C ALA A 146 -12.15 5.51 -2.34
N LEU A 147 -13.34 4.96 -2.54
CA LEU A 147 -13.72 3.57 -2.23
C LEU A 147 -14.20 2.85 -3.49
N ASN A 148 -13.62 1.69 -3.79
CA ASN A 148 -14.02 0.81 -4.89
C ASN A 148 -14.17 1.52 -6.26
N ILE A 149 -13.25 2.42 -6.56
CA ILE A 149 -13.19 3.10 -7.86
C ILE A 149 -12.36 2.31 -8.87
N SER A 150 -12.48 2.66 -10.15
CA SER A 150 -11.60 2.10 -11.19
C SER A 150 -10.12 2.35 -10.87
N TYR A 151 -9.28 1.35 -11.11
CA TYR A 151 -7.83 1.48 -10.99
C TYR A 151 -7.21 2.36 -12.08
N LEU A 152 -7.91 2.56 -13.20
CA LEU A 152 -7.47 3.42 -14.30
C LEU A 152 -7.50 4.88 -13.86
N LYS A 153 -6.44 5.62 -14.20
CA LYS A 153 -6.32 7.05 -13.89
C LYS A 153 -6.32 7.88 -15.16
N THR A 154 -6.92 9.06 -15.07
CA THR A 154 -6.92 10.08 -16.13
C THR A 154 -5.62 10.89 -16.18
N TRP A 155 -4.68 10.64 -15.27
CA TRP A 155 -3.35 11.23 -15.30
C TRP A 155 -2.64 10.86 -16.60
N LYS A 156 -1.73 11.73 -17.07
CA LYS A 156 -1.04 11.55 -18.35
C LYS A 156 -0.11 10.34 -18.28
N SER A 157 -0.48 9.26 -18.99
CA SER A 157 0.31 8.05 -19.25
C SER A 157 0.98 7.39 -18.03
N PRO A 158 0.26 7.07 -16.93
CA PRO A 158 0.85 6.32 -15.84
C PRO A 158 1.13 4.88 -16.29
N LYS A 159 2.34 4.38 -15.97
CA LYS A 159 2.59 2.94 -15.98
C LYS A 159 2.10 2.35 -14.66
N TYR A 160 1.41 1.22 -14.74
CA TYR A 160 0.85 0.52 -13.58
C TYR A 160 1.77 -0.62 -13.18
N HIS A 161 2.02 -0.74 -11.88
CA HIS A 161 2.77 -1.84 -11.28
C HIS A 161 1.85 -2.58 -10.31
N PHE A 162 1.52 -3.83 -10.62
CA PHE A 162 0.66 -4.64 -9.77
C PHE A 162 1.52 -5.53 -8.88
N LEU A 163 1.37 -5.40 -7.56
CA LEU A 163 2.14 -6.14 -6.58
C LEU A 163 1.26 -7.10 -5.81
N LYS A 164 1.56 -8.39 -5.94
CA LYS A 164 0.95 -9.47 -5.16
C LYS A 164 1.60 -9.50 -3.79
N ILE A 165 0.81 -9.18 -2.76
CA ILE A 165 1.35 -9.03 -1.41
C ILE A 165 1.43 -10.38 -0.70
N HIS A 166 2.49 -10.57 0.08
CA HIS A 166 2.62 -11.70 0.99
C HIS A 166 3.54 -11.36 2.16
N LEU A 167 3.66 -12.27 3.11
CA LEU A 167 4.66 -12.22 4.18
C LEU A 167 5.69 -13.33 3.94
#